data_AF-A0A0F8ZW13-F1
#
_entry.id   AF-A0A0F8ZW13-F1
#
_cell.length_a   1.000
_cell.length_b   1.000
_cell.length_c   1.000
_cell.angle_alpha   90.00
_cell.angle_beta   90.00
_cell.angle_gamma   90.00
#
_symmetry.space_group_name_H-M   'P 1'
#
loop_
_entity.id
_entity.type
_entity.pdbx_description
1 polymer ?
#
loop_
_entity_poly.entity_id
_entity_poly.type
_entity_poly.pdbx_seq_one_letter_code
_entity_poly.pdbx_strand_id
1 'polypeptide(L)'
;MKEKETFEERILLAEGYEIAQEILEQFKTQPYILSAESAGSLRRMKRTIGDIDLLVSSKNPEKVMDFFTQLPQSIGVEAKGKTKSTITHESGRKVDIRVVEPESYGSALQYFTGSKEHSVHLREIAKQKGLKLNEYGVFDAKTNRKLGGAAEEEMYSSLGLPVIEPELREDHGEIEAAYEKRLPRLVKLEDIKGDLHAHTEKSDGLHTIEDMVAKAKELGYSYICISDHAERLKVAGGLSTKELNTQIKRIEDLNKKEKDFRILVGVELNIDNDGGVDYDEQMLKKLDFVAASIHSGFGQSKEQLTKRMITAIENPSVNMI
;
A
#
# COMPACT_ATOMS: atom_id res chain seq x y z
N MET A 1 -31.75 -9.19 -22.60
CA MET A 1 -31.55 -8.83 -21.19
C MET A 1 -30.18 -8.19 -21.11
N LYS A 2 -30.10 -6.87 -20.93
CA LYS A 2 -28.81 -6.17 -20.80
C LYS A 2 -28.20 -6.61 -19.47
N GLU A 3 -27.01 -7.20 -19.52
CA GLU A 3 -26.17 -7.38 -18.34
C GLU A 3 -26.04 -6.02 -17.67
N LYS A 4 -26.55 -5.90 -16.43
CA LYS A 4 -26.18 -4.79 -15.58
C LYS A 4 -24.70 -5.03 -15.26
N GLU A 5 -23.81 -4.33 -15.94
CA GLU A 5 -22.51 -3.99 -15.39
C GLU A 5 -22.80 -3.23 -14.08
N THR A 6 -22.87 -3.96 -12.97
CA THR A 6 -22.66 -3.38 -11.66
C THR A 6 -21.22 -2.90 -11.68
N PHE A 7 -21.00 -1.63 -12.02
CA PHE A 7 -19.78 -0.94 -11.63
C PHE A 7 -19.73 -1.03 -10.11
N GLU A 8 -19.03 -2.05 -9.59
CA GLU A 8 -18.66 -2.07 -8.18
C GLU A 8 -17.80 -0.84 -7.96
N GLU A 9 -18.30 0.04 -7.10
CA GLU A 9 -17.61 1.26 -6.73
C GLU A 9 -16.25 0.87 -6.14
N ARG A 10 -15.18 1.17 -6.87
CA ARG A 10 -13.82 0.88 -6.42
C ARG A 10 -13.55 1.66 -5.14
N ILE A 11 -12.85 1.03 -4.20
CA ILE A 11 -12.51 1.65 -2.93
C ILE A 11 -11.01 1.97 -2.87
N LEU A 12 -10.63 2.90 -2.00
CA LEU A 12 -9.22 3.22 -1.79
C LEU A 12 -8.51 2.04 -1.12
N LEU A 13 -7.23 1.86 -1.46
CA LEU A 13 -6.40 0.82 -0.85
C LEU A 13 -6.44 0.87 0.68
N ALA A 14 -6.32 2.07 1.26
CA ALA A 14 -6.28 2.27 2.71
C ALA A 14 -7.55 1.74 3.40
N GLU A 15 -8.72 2.10 2.88
CA GLU A 15 -10.01 1.63 3.39
C GLU A 15 -10.11 0.10 3.34
N GLY A 16 -9.77 -0.50 2.19
CA GLY A 16 -9.82 -1.95 2.04
C GLY A 16 -8.79 -2.70 2.90
N TYR A 17 -7.61 -2.11 3.07
CA TYR A 17 -6.53 -2.67 3.88
C TYR A 17 -6.91 -2.69 5.37
N GLU A 18 -7.45 -1.61 5.90
CA GLU A 18 -7.89 -1.55 7.31
C GLU A 18 -8.96 -2.60 7.62
N ILE A 19 -9.99 -2.69 6.77
CA ILE A 19 -11.06 -3.70 6.92
C ILE A 19 -10.49 -5.13 6.87
N ALA A 20 -9.60 -5.41 5.92
CA ALA A 20 -9.00 -6.73 5.80
C ALA A 20 -8.13 -7.08 7.02
N GLN A 21 -7.30 -6.15 7.49
CA GLN A 21 -6.42 -6.39 8.65
C GLN A 21 -7.22 -6.62 9.93
N GLU A 22 -8.31 -5.88 10.15
CA GLU A 22 -9.20 -6.09 11.29
C GLU A 22 -9.77 -7.51 11.32
N ILE A 23 -10.23 -8.02 10.17
CA ILE A 23 -10.78 -9.38 10.07
C ILE A 23 -9.67 -10.44 10.20
N LEU A 24 -8.52 -10.23 9.55
CA LEU A 24 -7.37 -11.14 9.62
C LEU A 24 -6.83 -11.27 11.05
N GLU A 25 -6.84 -10.20 11.84
CA GLU A 25 -6.44 -10.25 13.25
C GLU A 25 -7.38 -11.13 14.07
N GLN A 26 -8.69 -11.06 13.82
CA GLN A 26 -9.66 -11.93 14.48
C GLN A 26 -9.45 -13.41 14.09
N PHE A 27 -9.05 -13.71 12.85
CA PHE A 27 -8.75 -15.08 12.42
C PHE A 27 -7.57 -15.71 13.18
N LYS A 28 -6.59 -14.93 13.62
CA LYS A 28 -5.45 -15.43 14.43
C LYS A 28 -5.88 -16.05 15.76
N THR A 29 -7.07 -15.69 16.26
CA THR A 29 -7.62 -16.23 17.52
C THR A 29 -8.25 -17.61 17.36
N GLN A 30 -8.43 -18.11 16.13
CA GLN A 30 -9.17 -19.33 15.84
C GLN A 30 -8.22 -20.52 15.56
N PRO A 31 -8.18 -21.57 16.40
CA PRO A 31 -7.19 -22.65 16.28
C PRO A 31 -7.36 -23.56 15.06
N TYR A 32 -8.51 -23.47 14.38
CA TYR A 32 -8.79 -24.23 13.17
C TYR A 32 -8.46 -23.45 11.89
N ILE A 33 -8.03 -22.19 12.00
CA ILE A 33 -7.47 -21.41 10.89
C ILE A 33 -5.94 -21.57 10.94
N LEU A 34 -5.36 -22.14 9.89
CA LEU A 34 -3.93 -22.44 9.84
C LEU A 34 -3.14 -21.30 9.19
N SER A 35 -3.73 -20.62 8.22
CA SER A 35 -3.17 -19.44 7.55
C SER A 35 -4.32 -18.61 6.99
N ALA A 36 -4.18 -17.30 6.99
CA ALA A 36 -5.14 -16.39 6.40
C ALA A 36 -4.40 -15.17 5.84
N GLU A 37 -4.76 -14.74 4.64
CA GLU A 37 -4.13 -13.60 3.98
C GLU A 37 -5.14 -12.88 3.08
N SER A 38 -4.91 -11.59 2.84
CA SER A 38 -5.63 -10.88 1.78
C SER A 38 -5.20 -11.39 0.39
N ALA A 39 -6.10 -11.33 -0.59
CA ALA A 39 -5.81 -11.71 -1.97
C ALA A 39 -6.21 -10.58 -2.93
N GLY A 40 -6.37 -10.90 -4.21
CA GLY A 40 -6.83 -9.97 -5.23
C GLY A 40 -5.95 -8.73 -5.37
N SER A 41 -6.57 -7.63 -5.79
CA SER A 41 -5.86 -6.36 -5.98
C SER A 41 -5.39 -5.69 -4.68
N LEU A 42 -5.97 -6.09 -3.54
CA LEU A 42 -5.56 -5.62 -2.22
C LEU A 42 -4.15 -6.13 -1.88
N ARG A 43 -3.91 -7.43 -2.04
CA ARG A 43 -2.58 -8.02 -1.80
C ARG A 43 -1.51 -7.47 -2.75
N ARG A 44 -1.89 -7.05 -3.96
CA ARG A 44 -0.98 -6.41 -4.94
C ARG A 44 -0.82 -4.91 -4.73
N MET A 45 -1.38 -4.36 -3.64
CA MET A 45 -1.29 -2.94 -3.27
C MET A 45 -1.74 -1.97 -4.39
N LYS A 46 -2.78 -2.34 -5.17
CA LYS A 46 -3.32 -1.42 -6.18
C LYS A 46 -3.97 -0.21 -5.49
N ARG A 47 -3.68 1.00 -5.98
CA ARG A 47 -4.18 2.27 -5.43
C ARG A 47 -5.68 2.29 -5.12
N THR A 48 -6.47 1.66 -5.99
CA THR A 48 -7.87 1.36 -5.73
C THR A 48 -8.07 -0.13 -5.91
N ILE A 49 -9.02 -0.72 -5.18
CA ILE A 49 -9.38 -2.13 -5.26
C ILE A 49 -10.87 -2.28 -5.56
N GLY A 50 -11.28 -3.48 -5.98
CA GLY A 50 -12.69 -3.82 -6.12
C GLY A 50 -13.24 -4.31 -4.77
N ASP A 51 -13.54 -5.60 -4.72
CA ASP A 51 -13.84 -6.36 -3.52
C ASP A 51 -12.61 -6.62 -2.63
N ILE A 52 -12.89 -6.94 -1.37
CA ILE A 52 -11.89 -7.40 -0.40
C ILE A 52 -11.93 -8.92 -0.38
N ASP A 53 -10.93 -9.55 -0.98
CA ASP A 53 -10.76 -11.01 -0.98
C ASP A 53 -9.89 -11.47 0.18
N LEU A 54 -10.40 -12.42 0.97
CA LEU A 54 -9.65 -13.11 2.02
C LEU A 54 -9.52 -14.59 1.67
N LEU A 55 -8.30 -15.12 1.74
CA LEU A 55 -8.02 -16.54 1.52
C LEU A 55 -7.55 -17.19 2.81
N VAL A 56 -8.20 -18.28 3.18
CA VAL A 56 -7.96 -19.00 4.44
C VAL A 56 -7.63 -20.46 4.18
N SER A 57 -6.66 -20.99 4.91
CA SER A 57 -6.31 -22.41 4.97
C SER A 57 -6.93 -23.04 6.22
N SER A 58 -7.75 -24.07 6.02
CA SER A 58 -8.36 -24.81 7.14
C SER A 58 -8.87 -26.19 6.70
N LYS A 59 -8.78 -27.17 7.61
CA LYS A 59 -9.45 -28.47 7.48
C LYS A 59 -10.91 -28.45 7.96
N ASN A 60 -11.39 -27.32 8.48
CA ASN A 60 -12.72 -27.16 9.08
C ASN A 60 -13.45 -25.97 8.42
N PRO A 61 -13.69 -26.01 7.10
CA PRO A 61 -14.16 -24.84 6.35
C PRO A 61 -15.53 -24.32 6.84
N GLU A 62 -16.45 -25.21 7.21
CA GLU A 62 -17.76 -24.80 7.73
C GLU A 62 -17.66 -23.99 9.04
N LYS A 63 -16.74 -24.35 9.95
CA LYS A 63 -16.48 -23.56 11.17
C LYS A 63 -15.92 -22.18 10.85
N VAL A 64 -15.05 -22.08 9.85
CA VAL A 64 -14.52 -20.77 9.39
C VAL A 64 -15.65 -19.91 8.83
N MET A 65 -16.52 -20.49 8.00
CA MET A 65 -17.68 -19.76 7.44
C MET A 65 -18.64 -19.32 8.55
N ASP A 66 -18.92 -20.17 9.54
CA ASP A 66 -19.73 -19.81 10.70
C ASP A 66 -19.13 -18.63 11.47
N PHE A 67 -17.85 -18.70 11.80
CA PHE A 67 -17.14 -17.62 12.49
C PHE A 67 -17.16 -16.32 11.69
N PHE A 68 -16.77 -16.38 10.40
CA PHE A 68 -16.72 -15.21 9.53
C PHE A 68 -18.08 -14.50 9.38
N THR A 69 -19.15 -15.28 9.23
CA THR A 69 -20.52 -14.71 9.10
C THR A 69 -21.10 -14.17 10.40
N GLN A 70 -20.45 -14.42 11.54
CA GLN A 70 -20.85 -13.96 12.88
C GLN A 70 -19.90 -12.89 13.45
N LEU A 71 -18.96 -12.39 12.65
CA LEU A 71 -18.08 -11.30 13.07
C LEU A 71 -18.90 -10.09 13.55
N PRO A 72 -18.49 -9.38 14.62
CA PRO A 72 -19.21 -8.21 15.11
C PRO A 72 -19.45 -7.13 14.04
N GLN A 73 -18.50 -6.99 13.13
CA GLN A 73 -18.54 -6.01 12.04
C GLN A 73 -19.41 -6.46 10.86
N SER A 74 -19.92 -7.69 10.85
CA SER A 74 -20.79 -8.21 9.79
C SER A 74 -22.22 -7.76 10.01
N ILE A 75 -22.68 -6.77 9.22
CA ILE A 75 -24.06 -6.26 9.29
C ILE A 75 -25.03 -7.00 8.36
N GLY A 76 -24.51 -7.86 7.47
CA GLY A 76 -25.31 -8.67 6.57
C GLY A 76 -24.52 -9.83 5.97
N VAL A 77 -25.21 -10.92 5.63
CA VAL A 77 -24.63 -12.08 4.95
C VAL A 77 -25.27 -12.19 3.57
N GLU A 78 -24.52 -11.86 2.53
CA GLU A 78 -24.99 -11.88 1.15
C GLU A 78 -25.03 -13.32 0.61
N ALA A 79 -24.01 -14.12 0.97
CA ALA A 79 -23.91 -15.51 0.58
C ALA A 79 -23.17 -16.32 1.64
N LYS A 80 -23.66 -17.53 1.92
CA LYS A 80 -22.98 -18.50 2.80
C LYS A 80 -22.93 -19.86 2.14
N GLY A 81 -21.72 -20.29 1.79
CA GLY A 81 -21.44 -21.62 1.24
C GLY A 81 -20.51 -22.40 2.15
N LYS A 82 -20.15 -23.62 1.72
CA LYS A 82 -19.25 -24.49 2.50
C LYS A 82 -17.82 -23.97 2.56
N THR A 83 -17.33 -23.39 1.46
CA THR A 83 -15.93 -22.94 1.30
C THR A 83 -15.81 -21.53 0.75
N LYS A 84 -16.94 -20.87 0.46
CA LYS A 84 -16.99 -19.46 0.06
C LYS A 84 -18.18 -18.80 0.76
N SER A 85 -17.97 -17.62 1.32
CA SER A 85 -19.03 -16.75 1.84
C SER A 85 -18.73 -15.30 1.52
N THR A 86 -19.75 -14.46 1.60
CA THR A 86 -19.66 -13.01 1.40
C THR A 86 -20.47 -12.33 2.50
N ILE A 87 -19.85 -11.40 3.20
CA ILE A 87 -20.52 -10.52 4.17
C ILE A 87 -20.52 -9.07 3.69
N THR A 88 -21.45 -8.30 4.23
CA THR A 88 -21.44 -6.85 4.19
C THR A 88 -20.88 -6.35 5.53
N HIS A 89 -19.72 -5.72 5.49
CA HIS A 89 -19.05 -5.08 6.62
C HIS A 89 -19.82 -3.83 7.07
N GLU A 90 -19.69 -3.40 8.32
CA GLU A 90 -20.37 -2.21 8.87
C GLU A 90 -20.04 -0.91 8.12
N SER A 91 -18.88 -0.85 7.46
CA SER A 91 -18.52 0.20 6.48
C SER A 91 -19.41 0.26 5.22
N GLY A 92 -20.27 -0.75 5.01
CA GLY A 92 -21.05 -0.97 3.78
C GLY A 92 -20.30 -1.73 2.68
N ARG A 93 -19.03 -2.08 2.87
CA ARG A 93 -18.22 -2.82 1.89
C ARG A 93 -18.46 -4.33 1.94
N LYS A 94 -18.30 -4.98 0.79
CA LYS A 94 -18.36 -6.44 0.69
C LYS A 94 -17.00 -7.05 0.96
N VAL A 95 -17.00 -8.13 1.72
CA VAL A 95 -15.82 -8.95 2.00
C VAL A 95 -16.11 -10.39 1.60
N ASP A 96 -15.32 -10.89 0.67
CA ASP A 96 -15.37 -12.27 0.18
C ASP A 96 -14.34 -13.10 0.93
N ILE A 97 -14.76 -14.26 1.44
CA ILE A 97 -13.85 -15.25 2.01
C ILE A 97 -13.86 -16.51 1.15
N ARG A 98 -12.68 -17.13 1.01
CA ARG A 98 -12.54 -18.48 0.49
C ARG A 98 -11.67 -19.32 1.39
N VAL A 99 -12.14 -20.54 1.69
CA VAL A 99 -11.35 -21.54 2.43
C VAL A 99 -10.88 -22.62 1.48
N VAL A 100 -9.60 -22.98 1.61
CA VAL A 100 -8.95 -24.06 0.88
C VAL A 100 -8.29 -25.04 1.84
N GLU A 101 -8.08 -26.26 1.38
CA GLU A 101 -7.30 -27.26 2.10
C GLU A 101 -5.83 -26.83 2.21
N PRO A 102 -5.11 -27.18 3.30
CA PRO A 102 -3.75 -26.70 3.54
C PRO A 102 -2.76 -27.03 2.44
N GLU A 103 -2.93 -28.18 1.79
CA GLU A 103 -2.05 -28.64 0.73
C GLU A 103 -2.22 -27.83 -0.57
N SER A 104 -3.24 -26.96 -0.65
CA SER A 104 -3.55 -26.13 -1.81
C SER A 104 -3.37 -24.63 -1.56
N TYR A 105 -3.01 -24.24 -0.32
CA TYR A 105 -3.01 -22.85 0.10
C TYR A 105 -2.12 -21.95 -0.76
N GLY A 106 -0.87 -22.34 -1.00
CA GLY A 106 0.06 -21.58 -1.84
C GLY A 106 -0.42 -21.39 -3.28
N SER A 107 -0.92 -22.44 -3.93
CA SER A 107 -1.45 -22.32 -5.30
C SER A 107 -2.73 -21.49 -5.36
N ALA A 108 -3.62 -21.62 -4.37
CA ALA A 108 -4.79 -20.78 -4.25
C ALA A 108 -4.40 -19.32 -4.01
N LEU A 109 -3.39 -19.07 -3.17
CA LEU A 109 -2.92 -17.73 -2.86
C LEU A 109 -2.39 -17.05 -4.12
N GLN A 110 -1.55 -17.72 -4.92
CA GLN A 110 -1.13 -17.17 -6.21
C GLN A 110 -2.33 -16.92 -7.14
N TYR A 111 -3.22 -17.91 -7.27
CA TYR A 111 -4.36 -17.85 -8.19
C TYR A 111 -5.31 -16.68 -7.87
N PHE A 112 -5.68 -16.51 -6.59
CA PHE A 112 -6.59 -15.46 -6.15
C PHE A 112 -5.89 -14.12 -5.95
N THR A 113 -4.56 -14.09 -5.75
CA THR A 113 -3.79 -12.83 -5.77
C THR A 113 -3.78 -12.24 -7.18
N GLY A 114 -3.64 -13.06 -8.22
CA GLY A 114 -3.52 -12.57 -9.58
C GLY A 114 -2.23 -11.79 -9.84
N SER A 115 -2.21 -10.85 -10.80
CA SER A 115 -3.32 -10.46 -11.69
C SER A 115 -3.82 -11.61 -12.58
N LYS A 116 -4.93 -11.40 -13.29
CA LYS A 116 -5.45 -12.37 -14.25
C LYS A 116 -4.41 -12.66 -15.33
N GLU A 117 -3.78 -11.61 -15.85
CA GLU A 117 -2.76 -11.62 -16.89
C GLU A 117 -1.54 -12.42 -16.44
N HIS A 118 -1.00 -12.08 -15.26
CA HIS A 118 0.10 -12.82 -14.62
C HIS A 118 -0.24 -14.32 -14.47
N SER A 119 -1.45 -14.63 -14.00
CA SER A 119 -1.89 -16.02 -13.80
C SER A 119 -2.10 -16.79 -15.09
N VAL A 120 -2.55 -16.12 -16.17
CA VAL A 120 -2.64 -16.73 -17.50
C VAL A 120 -1.25 -17.07 -18.01
N HIS A 121 -0.30 -16.14 -17.92
CA HIS A 121 1.07 -16.34 -18.35
C HIS A 121 1.74 -17.50 -17.60
N LEU A 122 1.62 -17.58 -16.27
CA LEU A 122 2.13 -18.72 -15.50
C LEU A 122 1.52 -20.07 -15.92
N ARG A 123 0.22 -20.10 -16.24
CA ARG A 123 -0.44 -21.33 -16.74
C ARG A 123 0.05 -21.73 -18.14
N GLU A 124 0.36 -20.78 -19.00
CA GLU A 124 0.94 -21.04 -20.32
C GLU A 124 2.34 -21.64 -20.19
N ILE A 125 3.18 -21.08 -19.32
CA ILE A 125 4.49 -21.64 -18.94
C ILE A 125 4.34 -23.07 -18.40
N ALA A 126 3.41 -23.29 -17.47
CA ALA A 126 3.15 -24.60 -16.91
C ALA A 126 2.81 -25.61 -18.01
N LYS A 127 1.91 -25.24 -18.94
CA LYS A 127 1.49 -26.08 -20.06
C LYS A 127 2.67 -26.44 -20.97
N GLN A 128 3.56 -25.49 -21.28
CA GLN A 128 4.76 -25.75 -22.08
C GLN A 128 5.71 -26.76 -21.40
N LYS A 129 5.71 -26.80 -20.06
CA LYS A 129 6.50 -27.75 -19.26
C LYS A 129 5.79 -29.09 -19.03
N GLY A 130 4.61 -29.32 -19.63
CA GLY A 130 3.82 -30.53 -19.39
C GLY A 130 3.19 -30.56 -18.00
N LEU A 131 2.98 -29.40 -17.39
CA LEU A 131 2.33 -29.21 -16.09
C LEU A 131 0.95 -28.59 -16.27
N LYS A 132 0.10 -28.78 -15.27
CA LYS A 132 -1.19 -28.09 -15.09
C LYS A 132 -1.14 -27.31 -13.78
N LEU A 133 -1.33 -26.00 -13.87
CA LEU A 133 -1.42 -25.10 -12.72
C LEU A 133 -2.88 -24.63 -12.56
N ASN A 134 -3.43 -24.74 -11.34
CA ASN A 134 -4.72 -24.21 -10.97
C ASN A 134 -4.77 -23.85 -9.47
N GLU A 135 -5.94 -23.45 -8.96
CA GLU A 135 -6.13 -23.04 -7.57
C GLU A 135 -5.88 -24.16 -6.54
N TYR A 136 -5.84 -25.43 -6.97
CA TYR A 136 -5.64 -26.57 -6.08
C TYR A 136 -4.18 -27.06 -6.05
N GLY A 137 -3.31 -26.58 -6.94
CA GLY A 137 -1.94 -27.08 -7.01
C GLY A 137 -1.29 -27.01 -8.39
N VAL A 138 -0.05 -27.52 -8.42
CA VAL A 138 0.66 -27.88 -9.65
C VAL A 138 0.56 -29.39 -9.84
N PHE A 139 0.21 -29.83 -11.05
CA PHE A 139 0.02 -31.23 -11.38
C PHE A 139 0.82 -31.60 -12.63
N ASP A 140 1.32 -32.83 -12.68
CA ASP A 140 1.84 -33.41 -13.91
C ASP A 140 0.67 -33.64 -14.89
N ALA A 141 0.76 -33.12 -16.12
CA ALA A 141 -0.37 -33.14 -17.04
C ALA A 141 -0.72 -34.53 -17.57
N LYS A 142 0.20 -35.50 -17.49
CA LYS A 142 -0.01 -36.87 -18.01
C LYS A 142 -0.58 -37.81 -16.95
N THR A 143 -0.03 -37.73 -15.74
CA THR A 143 -0.34 -38.64 -14.63
C THR A 143 -1.35 -38.05 -13.66
N ASN A 144 -1.63 -36.75 -13.76
CA ASN A 144 -2.48 -35.99 -12.85
C ASN A 144 -1.99 -36.04 -11.38
N ARG A 145 -0.72 -36.39 -11.17
CA ARG A 145 -0.08 -36.38 -9.85
C ARG A 145 0.18 -34.95 -9.40
N LYS A 146 -0.23 -34.61 -8.18
CA LYS A 146 0.10 -33.32 -7.55
C LYS A 146 1.59 -33.26 -7.21
N LEU A 147 2.23 -32.17 -7.63
CA LEU A 147 3.66 -31.91 -7.48
C LEU A 147 3.95 -30.87 -6.39
N GLY A 148 3.01 -29.96 -6.13
CA GLY A 148 3.14 -28.92 -5.10
C GLY A 148 1.87 -28.08 -4.98
N GLY A 149 1.89 -27.15 -4.04
CA GLY A 149 0.82 -26.15 -3.89
C GLY A 149 0.48 -25.79 -2.46
N ALA A 150 1.19 -26.35 -1.46
CA ALA A 150 1.00 -25.97 -0.07
C ALA A 150 1.56 -24.55 0.18
N ALA A 151 2.68 -24.22 -0.45
CA ALA A 151 3.34 -22.91 -0.39
C ALA A 151 3.49 -22.28 -1.79
N GLU A 152 3.53 -20.96 -1.89
CA GLU A 152 3.71 -20.26 -3.18
C GLU A 152 5.07 -20.61 -3.79
N GLU A 153 6.10 -20.75 -2.96
CA GLU A 153 7.46 -21.14 -3.32
C GLU A 153 7.49 -22.47 -4.08
N GLU A 154 6.73 -23.47 -3.63
CA GLU A 154 6.63 -24.79 -4.29
C GLU A 154 6.04 -24.67 -5.69
N MET A 155 5.04 -23.81 -5.83
CA MET A 155 4.36 -23.54 -7.10
C MET A 155 5.30 -22.87 -8.08
N TYR A 156 5.91 -21.74 -7.71
CA TYR A 156 6.86 -21.02 -8.57
C TYR A 156 8.09 -21.88 -8.91
N SER A 157 8.63 -22.62 -7.95
CA SER A 157 9.77 -23.51 -8.16
C SER A 157 9.46 -24.62 -9.18
N SER A 158 8.22 -25.13 -9.20
CA SER A 158 7.78 -26.11 -10.21
C SER A 158 7.80 -25.55 -11.63
N LEU A 159 7.68 -24.22 -11.78
CA LEU A 159 7.80 -23.52 -13.05
C LEU A 159 9.26 -23.10 -13.36
N GLY A 160 10.19 -23.32 -12.43
CA GLY A 160 11.57 -22.87 -12.49
C GLY A 160 11.71 -21.36 -12.26
N LEU A 161 10.82 -20.78 -11.47
CA LEU A 161 10.79 -19.36 -11.12
C LEU A 161 11.02 -19.18 -9.62
N PRO A 162 11.68 -18.08 -9.18
CA PRO A 162 11.56 -17.62 -7.80
C PRO A 162 10.13 -17.15 -7.51
N VAL A 163 9.80 -16.95 -6.23
CA VAL A 163 8.58 -16.22 -5.87
C VAL A 163 8.67 -14.79 -6.42
N ILE A 164 7.61 -14.37 -7.10
CA ILE A 164 7.44 -13.00 -7.58
C ILE A 164 6.53 -12.29 -6.57
N GLU A 165 6.97 -11.17 -6.03
CA GLU A 165 6.21 -10.44 -5.02
C GLU A 165 4.85 -9.94 -5.58
N PRO A 166 3.77 -9.99 -4.79
CA PRO A 166 2.41 -9.65 -5.24
C PRO A 166 2.30 -8.32 -6.00
N GLU A 167 3.02 -7.29 -5.55
CA GLU A 167 3.02 -5.93 -6.11
C GLU A 167 3.56 -5.88 -7.55
N LEU A 168 4.35 -6.89 -7.97
CA LEU A 168 4.91 -6.99 -9.31
C LEU A 168 4.01 -7.76 -10.29
N ARG A 169 3.00 -8.48 -9.80
CA ARG A 169 2.21 -9.46 -10.59
C ARG A 169 1.17 -8.78 -11.46
N GLU A 170 1.62 -8.03 -12.45
CA GLU A 170 0.79 -7.27 -13.39
C GLU A 170 1.13 -7.58 -14.86
N ASP A 171 1.98 -8.59 -15.13
CA ASP A 171 2.41 -9.00 -16.48
C ASP A 171 3.09 -7.86 -17.28
N HIS A 172 3.98 -7.14 -16.60
CA HIS A 172 4.72 -5.98 -17.13
C HIS A 172 6.22 -6.27 -17.26
N GLY A 173 6.62 -7.54 -17.33
CA GLY A 173 8.00 -7.99 -17.51
C GLY A 173 8.61 -8.67 -16.28
N GLU A 174 7.84 -8.87 -15.21
CA GLU A 174 8.30 -9.49 -13.96
C GLU A 174 8.60 -10.99 -14.13
N ILE A 175 7.90 -11.69 -15.02
CA ILE A 175 8.09 -13.12 -15.28
C ILE A 175 9.40 -13.34 -16.05
N GLU A 176 9.66 -12.54 -17.08
CA GLU A 176 10.93 -12.53 -17.82
C GLU A 176 12.09 -12.15 -16.91
N ALA A 177 11.90 -11.12 -16.08
CA ALA A 177 12.89 -10.72 -15.08
C ALA A 177 13.19 -11.85 -14.09
N ALA A 178 12.17 -12.62 -13.68
CA ALA A 178 12.32 -13.76 -12.80
C ALA A 178 13.12 -14.91 -13.45
N TYR A 179 12.88 -15.21 -14.73
CA TYR A 179 13.67 -16.19 -15.47
C TYR A 179 15.14 -15.78 -15.63
N GLU A 180 15.37 -14.51 -15.93
CA GLU A 180 16.70 -13.94 -16.09
C GLU A 180 17.37 -13.61 -14.74
N LYS A 181 16.73 -13.91 -13.61
CA LYS A 181 17.22 -13.65 -12.25
C LYS A 181 17.58 -12.17 -12.00
N ARG A 182 16.79 -11.27 -12.60
CA ARG A 182 16.94 -9.81 -12.52
C ARG A 182 15.69 -9.12 -11.96
N LEU A 183 14.92 -9.82 -11.12
CA LEU A 183 13.84 -9.18 -10.36
C LEU A 183 14.40 -7.99 -9.57
N PRO A 184 13.68 -6.86 -9.50
CA PRO A 184 14.13 -5.72 -8.72
C PRO A 184 14.13 -6.05 -7.23
N ARG A 185 15.08 -5.45 -6.49
CA ARG A 185 14.97 -5.41 -5.03
C ARG A 185 13.89 -4.38 -4.68
N LEU A 186 12.83 -4.82 -4.02
CA LEU A 186 11.79 -3.94 -3.51
C LEU A 186 12.20 -3.30 -2.19
N VAL A 187 11.75 -2.07 -1.97
CA VAL A 187 11.81 -1.40 -0.67
C VAL A 187 10.84 -2.09 0.29
N LYS A 188 11.28 -2.31 1.53
CA LYS A 188 10.46 -2.86 2.61
C LYS A 188 10.21 -1.80 3.68
N LEU A 189 9.21 -2.02 4.54
CA LEU A 189 8.94 -1.12 5.67
C LEU A 189 10.18 -0.93 6.58
N GLU A 190 10.97 -1.99 6.79
CA GLU A 190 12.22 -1.93 7.55
C GLU A 190 13.35 -1.10 6.89
N ASP A 191 13.26 -0.85 5.57
CA ASP A 191 14.19 0.04 4.87
C ASP A 191 13.82 1.53 5.09
N ILE A 192 12.61 1.84 5.57
CA ILE A 192 12.12 3.20 5.80
C ILE A 192 12.66 3.73 7.13
N LYS A 193 13.51 4.77 7.06
CA LYS A 193 14.20 5.33 8.23
C LYS A 193 13.56 6.60 8.79
N GLY A 194 12.52 7.12 8.15
CA GLY A 194 11.88 8.36 8.56
C GLY A 194 10.85 8.83 7.56
N ASP A 195 9.99 9.74 8.04
CA ASP A 195 9.01 10.43 7.22
C ASP A 195 9.54 11.81 6.84
N LEU A 196 9.36 12.20 5.57
CA LEU A 196 9.86 13.45 5.00
C LEU A 196 8.78 14.51 4.79
N HIS A 197 7.50 14.18 5.02
CA HIS A 197 6.39 15.11 4.83
C HIS A 197 5.35 14.95 5.94
N ALA A 198 5.46 15.77 6.98
CA ALA A 198 4.61 15.67 8.15
C ALA A 198 4.29 17.04 8.74
N HIS A 199 3.02 17.24 9.10
CA HIS A 199 2.45 18.55 9.47
C HIS A 199 2.12 18.58 10.95
N THR A 200 2.37 19.73 11.58
CA THR A 200 2.10 19.96 13.00
C THR A 200 0.86 20.82 13.18
N GLU A 201 0.43 20.98 14.43
CA GLU A 201 -0.59 21.97 14.84
C GLU A 201 -0.25 23.42 14.47
N LYS A 202 0.96 23.72 13.96
CA LYS A 202 1.33 25.06 13.52
C LYS A 202 0.78 25.42 12.14
N SER A 203 0.42 24.42 11.33
CA SER A 203 -0.32 24.61 10.08
C SER A 203 -1.67 23.89 10.14
N ASP A 204 -1.79 22.71 9.55
CA ASP A 204 -3.03 21.93 9.42
C ASP A 204 -2.93 20.51 10.02
N GLY A 205 -1.85 20.21 10.75
CA GLY A 205 -1.72 19.00 11.55
C GLY A 205 -2.46 19.10 12.89
N LEU A 206 -2.48 17.98 13.62
CA LEU A 206 -3.18 17.86 14.92
C LEU A 206 -2.25 17.72 16.12
N HIS A 207 -0.95 17.55 15.88
CA HIS A 207 0.01 17.14 16.90
C HIS A 207 1.16 18.15 17.04
N THR A 208 1.76 18.20 18.23
CA THR A 208 2.98 18.99 18.44
C THR A 208 4.19 18.30 17.80
N ILE A 209 5.30 19.04 17.64
CA ILE A 209 6.57 18.46 17.16
C ILE A 209 7.00 17.31 18.08
N GLU A 210 6.85 17.48 19.39
CA GLU A 210 7.22 16.49 20.39
C GLU A 210 6.42 15.19 20.27
N ASP A 211 5.12 15.29 20.05
CA ASP A 211 4.24 14.12 19.84
C ASP A 211 4.67 13.34 18.59
N MET A 212 4.94 14.07 17.50
CA MET A 212 5.37 13.47 16.23
C MET A 212 6.74 12.80 16.35
N VAL A 213 7.69 13.42 17.05
CA VAL A 213 9.01 12.85 17.33
C VAL A 213 8.89 11.60 18.19
N ALA A 214 8.04 11.62 19.23
CA ALA A 214 7.80 10.44 20.06
C ALA A 214 7.25 9.28 19.24
N LYS A 215 6.27 9.53 18.36
CA LYS A 215 5.70 8.49 17.49
C LYS A 215 6.69 7.98 16.46
N ALA A 216 7.48 8.86 15.84
CA ALA A 216 8.52 8.46 14.89
C ALA A 216 9.55 7.50 15.52
N LYS A 217 9.95 7.75 16.77
CA LYS A 217 10.84 6.84 17.52
C LYS A 217 10.18 5.51 17.85
N GLU A 218 8.90 5.51 18.22
CA GLU A 218 8.14 4.27 18.46
C GLU A 218 8.07 3.40 17.20
N LEU A 219 7.97 4.02 16.02
CA LEU A 219 8.01 3.37 14.72
C LEU A 219 9.42 2.91 14.30
N GLY A 220 10.46 3.21 15.09
CA GLY A 220 11.85 2.83 14.79
C GLY A 220 12.56 3.74 13.79
N TYR A 221 12.01 4.93 13.49
CA TYR A 221 12.66 5.88 12.61
C TYR A 221 13.91 6.50 13.23
N SER A 222 14.86 6.85 12.37
CA SER A 222 16.07 7.63 12.69
C SER A 222 15.86 9.13 12.54
N TYR A 223 14.84 9.55 11.78
CA TYR A 223 14.51 10.95 11.58
C TYR A 223 13.03 11.20 11.28
N ILE A 224 12.61 12.46 11.41
CA ILE A 224 11.35 12.98 10.88
C ILE A 224 11.57 14.39 10.34
N CYS A 225 10.94 14.72 9.22
CA CYS A 225 10.86 16.07 8.70
C CYS A 225 9.56 16.73 9.14
N ILE A 226 9.68 17.89 9.78
CA ILE A 226 8.53 18.74 10.05
C ILE A 226 8.41 19.73 8.90
N SER A 227 7.38 19.59 8.08
CA SER A 227 7.24 20.25 6.79
C SER A 227 5.92 21.03 6.68
N ASP A 228 5.59 21.82 7.71
CA ASP A 228 4.40 22.65 7.72
C ASP A 228 4.28 23.55 6.48
N HIS A 229 3.04 23.91 6.14
CA HIS A 229 2.72 24.74 4.99
C HIS A 229 3.41 26.10 5.03
N ALA A 230 3.80 26.58 3.84
CA ALA A 230 4.35 27.91 3.66
C ALA A 230 3.30 29.03 3.59
N GLU A 231 3.77 30.27 3.78
CA GLU A 231 2.96 31.48 4.04
C GLU A 231 1.80 31.74 3.05
N ARG A 232 1.94 31.37 1.77
CA ARG A 232 0.91 31.66 0.76
C ARG A 232 -0.28 30.71 0.86
N LEU A 233 -0.16 29.55 1.52
CA LEU A 233 -1.28 28.64 1.75
C LEU A 233 -2.05 28.98 3.04
N LYS A 234 -2.63 30.19 3.08
CA LYS A 234 -3.35 30.72 4.25
C LYS A 234 -4.52 29.86 4.71
N VAL A 235 -5.16 29.13 3.81
CA VAL A 235 -6.31 28.25 4.14
C VAL A 235 -5.88 27.10 5.05
N ALA A 236 -4.61 26.69 4.99
CA ALA A 236 -4.03 25.62 5.79
C ALA A 236 -3.12 26.15 6.92
N GLY A 237 -3.26 27.42 7.31
CA GLY A 237 -2.46 28.01 8.40
C GLY A 237 -0.98 28.19 8.08
N GLY A 238 -0.62 28.39 6.80
CA GLY A 238 0.76 28.53 6.36
C GLY A 238 1.60 29.52 7.18
N LEU A 239 2.81 29.11 7.55
CA LEU A 239 3.66 29.84 8.50
C LEU A 239 4.22 31.12 7.87
N SER A 240 4.16 32.23 8.58
CA SER A 240 4.96 33.41 8.22
C SER A 240 6.46 33.15 8.41
N THR A 241 7.30 33.96 7.78
CA THR A 241 8.76 34.00 8.01
C THR A 241 9.11 34.02 9.52
N LYS A 242 8.34 34.72 10.36
CA LYS A 242 8.59 34.81 11.81
C LYS A 242 8.25 33.51 12.54
N GLU A 243 7.14 32.87 12.16
CA GLU A 243 6.71 31.59 12.72
C GLU A 243 7.67 30.48 12.33
N LEU A 244 8.08 30.43 11.06
CA LEU A 244 9.08 29.47 10.57
C LEU A 244 10.43 29.62 11.31
N ASN A 245 10.92 30.84 11.53
CA ASN A 245 12.12 31.04 12.36
C ASN A 245 11.93 30.57 13.81
N THR A 246 10.70 30.60 14.33
CA THR A 246 10.40 30.08 15.69
C THR A 246 10.42 28.56 15.69
N GLN A 247 9.85 27.92 14.67
CA GLN A 247 9.91 26.47 14.45
C GLN A 247 11.35 25.98 14.28
N ILE A 248 12.16 26.65 13.45
CA ILE A 248 13.59 26.37 13.28
C ILE A 248 14.30 26.33 14.63
N LYS A 249 14.15 27.38 15.44
CA LYS A 249 14.77 27.44 16.77
C LYS A 249 14.30 26.33 17.69
N ARG A 250 13.00 25.99 17.66
CA ARG A 250 12.46 24.89 18.46
C ARG A 250 13.09 23.56 18.07
N ILE A 251 13.17 23.28 16.77
CA ILE A 251 13.77 22.06 16.23
C ILE A 251 15.27 22.00 16.57
N GLU A 252 16.00 23.12 16.46
CA GLU A 252 17.41 23.20 16.90
C GLU A 252 17.57 22.86 18.39
N ASP A 253 16.70 23.38 19.26
CA ASP A 253 16.74 23.12 20.69
C ASP A 253 16.35 21.69 21.06
N LEU A 254 15.45 21.07 20.31
CA LEU A 254 15.12 19.65 20.46
C LEU A 254 16.29 18.77 19.99
N ASN A 255 16.85 19.04 18.82
CA ASN A 255 18.00 18.31 18.29
C ASN A 255 19.22 18.35 19.22
N LYS A 256 19.44 19.43 20.00
CA LYS A 256 20.51 19.47 21.03
C LYS A 256 20.33 18.44 22.15
N LYS A 257 19.10 17.99 22.39
CA LYS A 257 18.74 17.00 23.42
C LYS A 257 18.68 15.59 22.87
N GLU A 258 18.56 15.45 21.56
CA GLU A 258 18.53 14.17 20.86
C GLU A 258 19.95 13.68 20.53
N LYS A 259 20.19 12.37 20.69
CA LYS A 259 21.49 11.75 20.37
C LYS A 259 21.43 10.90 19.10
N ASP A 260 20.43 10.03 19.03
CA ASP A 260 20.31 9.01 17.98
C ASP A 260 19.11 9.24 17.04
N PHE A 261 18.51 10.43 17.11
CA PHE A 261 17.35 10.80 16.29
C PHE A 261 17.51 12.23 15.77
N ARG A 262 17.17 12.45 14.49
CA ARG A 262 17.27 13.77 13.86
C ARG A 262 15.90 14.32 13.49
N ILE A 263 15.61 15.54 13.91
CA ILE A 263 14.46 16.30 13.44
C ILE A 263 14.94 17.22 12.32
N LEU A 264 14.40 17.05 11.12
CA LEU A 264 14.71 17.89 9.97
C LEU A 264 13.77 19.10 9.96
N VAL A 265 14.34 20.28 9.74
CA VAL A 265 13.54 21.48 9.45
C VAL A 265 13.14 21.44 7.99
N GLY A 266 11.85 21.25 7.71
CA GLY A 266 11.33 21.37 6.36
C GLY A 266 10.17 22.34 6.24
N VAL A 267 9.68 22.44 5.01
CA VAL A 267 8.52 23.25 4.61
C VAL A 267 7.89 22.61 3.38
N GLU A 268 6.56 22.64 3.31
CA GLU A 268 5.83 22.47 2.06
C GLU A 268 5.57 23.85 1.41
N LEU A 269 6.33 24.16 0.36
CA LEU A 269 6.18 25.38 -0.42
C LEU A 269 4.97 25.25 -1.36
N ASN A 270 4.21 26.32 -1.48
CA ASN A 270 3.21 26.47 -2.51
C ASN A 270 3.84 26.98 -3.81
N ILE A 271 3.72 26.19 -4.86
CA ILE A 271 4.04 26.61 -6.22
C ILE A 271 2.96 27.59 -6.69
N ASP A 272 3.30 28.83 -7.05
CA ASP A 272 2.34 29.80 -7.61
C ASP A 272 2.04 29.52 -9.09
N ASN A 273 1.11 30.27 -9.71
CA ASN A 273 0.63 30.00 -11.07
C ASN A 273 1.71 30.08 -12.17
N ASP A 274 2.84 30.73 -11.88
CA ASP A 274 3.98 30.89 -12.79
C ASP A 274 5.17 29.96 -12.44
N GLY A 275 5.07 29.24 -11.31
CA GLY A 275 6.05 28.26 -10.84
C GLY A 275 6.99 28.78 -9.75
N GLY A 276 6.79 30.01 -9.26
CA GLY A 276 7.52 30.57 -8.14
C GLY A 276 7.09 29.95 -6.80
N VAL A 277 7.89 30.15 -5.76
CA VAL A 277 7.66 29.59 -4.41
C VAL A 277 7.64 30.68 -3.32
N ASP A 278 7.20 30.31 -2.12
CA ASP A 278 6.81 31.23 -1.04
C ASP A 278 7.91 32.12 -0.49
N TYR A 279 9.08 31.53 -0.21
CA TYR A 279 10.15 32.19 0.54
C TYR A 279 11.34 32.56 -0.35
N ASP A 280 12.13 33.53 0.13
CA ASP A 280 13.37 33.92 -0.51
C ASP A 280 14.50 32.91 -0.27
N GLU A 281 15.58 33.06 -1.04
CA GLU A 281 16.75 32.19 -0.99
C GLU A 281 17.42 32.18 0.42
N GLN A 282 17.33 33.28 1.17
CA GLN A 282 17.95 33.37 2.50
C GLN A 282 17.22 32.50 3.52
N MET A 283 15.89 32.42 3.43
CA MET A 283 15.10 31.52 4.25
C MET A 283 15.31 30.07 3.83
N LEU A 284 15.23 29.78 2.53
CA LEU A 284 15.34 28.41 2.02
C LEU A 284 16.68 27.76 2.37
N LYS A 285 17.78 28.53 2.44
CA LYS A 285 19.11 28.07 2.90
C LYS A 285 19.16 27.58 4.35
N LYS A 286 18.15 27.85 5.17
CA LYS A 286 18.06 27.40 6.56
C LYS A 286 17.33 26.07 6.72
N LEU A 287 16.71 25.56 5.65
CA LEU A 287 15.88 24.36 5.67
C LEU A 287 16.74 23.14 5.32
N ASP A 288 16.49 22.03 6.00
CA ASP A 288 17.13 20.75 5.75
C ASP A 288 16.48 20.02 4.55
N PHE A 289 15.15 20.18 4.36
CA PHE A 289 14.39 19.50 3.31
C PHE A 289 13.17 20.31 2.86
N VAL A 290 13.00 20.52 1.57
CA VAL A 290 11.95 21.38 1.00
C VAL A 290 11.10 20.58 0.03
N ALA A 291 9.82 20.45 0.35
CA ALA A 291 8.79 19.97 -0.57
C ALA A 291 8.16 21.18 -1.28
N ALA A 292 7.70 21.02 -2.52
CA ALA A 292 6.95 22.04 -3.21
C ALA A 292 5.78 21.44 -3.99
N SER A 293 4.58 21.97 -3.82
CA SER A 293 3.36 21.39 -4.38
C SER A 293 2.39 22.46 -4.91
N ILE A 294 1.48 22.02 -5.79
CA ILE A 294 0.41 22.86 -6.33
C ILE A 294 -0.85 22.68 -5.46
N HIS A 295 -1.33 23.77 -4.86
CA HIS A 295 -2.58 23.77 -4.09
C HIS A 295 -3.74 24.51 -4.78
N SER A 296 -3.49 25.14 -5.92
CA SER A 296 -4.48 25.97 -6.61
C SER A 296 -4.20 26.07 -8.11
N GLY A 297 -5.16 26.54 -8.90
CA GLY A 297 -4.97 26.70 -10.34
C GLY A 297 -5.07 25.40 -11.14
N PHE A 298 -5.70 24.35 -10.61
CA PHE A 298 -5.89 23.06 -11.30
C PHE A 298 -6.67 23.15 -12.62
N GLY A 299 -7.34 24.28 -12.90
CA GLY A 299 -8.01 24.56 -14.17
C GLY A 299 -7.10 25.13 -15.28
N GLN A 300 -5.81 25.35 -15.01
CA GLN A 300 -4.84 25.75 -16.04
C GLN A 300 -4.70 24.67 -17.13
N SER A 301 -4.29 25.08 -18.33
CA SER A 301 -4.00 24.13 -19.42
C SER A 301 -2.85 23.19 -19.06
N LYS A 302 -2.77 22.04 -19.74
CA LYS A 302 -1.67 21.08 -19.57
C LYS A 302 -0.31 21.74 -19.78
N GLU A 303 -0.19 22.60 -20.79
CA GLU A 303 1.04 23.31 -21.12
C GLU A 303 1.45 24.27 -20.00
N GLN A 304 0.48 25.00 -19.43
CA GLN A 304 0.74 25.90 -18.30
C GLN A 304 1.14 25.14 -17.03
N LEU A 305 0.42 24.06 -16.67
CA LEU A 305 0.77 23.24 -15.51
C LEU A 305 2.14 22.58 -15.68
N THR A 306 2.46 22.10 -16.88
CA THR A 306 3.78 21.51 -17.17
C THR A 306 4.89 22.55 -16.99
N LYS A 307 4.72 23.76 -17.56
CA LYS A 307 5.70 24.84 -17.39
C LYS A 307 5.88 25.23 -15.92
N ARG A 308 4.76 25.38 -15.20
CA ARG A 308 4.72 25.70 -13.76
C ARG A 308 5.50 24.68 -12.92
N MET A 309 5.27 23.39 -13.18
CA MET A 309 5.99 22.30 -12.47
C MET A 309 7.48 22.28 -12.81
N ILE A 310 7.86 22.48 -14.08
CA ILE A 310 9.28 22.54 -14.48
C ILE A 310 9.99 23.70 -13.79
N THR A 311 9.40 24.89 -13.76
CA THR A 311 9.98 26.05 -13.04
C THR A 311 10.26 25.72 -11.57
N ALA A 312 9.34 25.02 -10.90
CA ALA A 312 9.53 24.61 -9.51
C ALA A 312 10.63 23.53 -9.34
N ILE A 313 10.68 22.54 -10.25
CA ILE A 313 11.73 21.50 -10.29
C ILE A 313 13.12 22.13 -10.51
N GLU A 314 13.22 23.19 -11.31
CA GLU A 314 14.48 23.90 -11.59
C GLU A 314 14.96 24.76 -10.41
N ASN A 315 14.15 24.94 -9.36
CA ASN A 315 14.57 25.69 -8.18
C ASN A 315 15.58 24.86 -7.36
N PRO A 316 16.83 25.34 -7.16
CA PRO A 316 17.89 24.56 -6.51
C PRO A 316 17.65 24.29 -5.02
N SER A 317 16.66 24.96 -4.41
CA SER A 317 16.29 24.74 -3.02
C SER A 317 15.23 23.66 -2.84
N VAL A 318 14.54 23.23 -3.90
CA VAL A 318 13.47 22.23 -3.83
C VAL A 318 14.06 20.83 -3.89
N ASN A 319 13.67 19.96 -2.94
CA ASN A 319 14.16 18.58 -2.84
C ASN A 319 13.11 17.56 -3.31
N MET A 320 11.82 17.88 -3.14
CA MET A 320 10.70 17.02 -3.47
C MET A 320 9.56 17.82 -4.09
N ILE A 321 8.86 17.20 -5.04
CA ILE A 321 7.70 17.73 -5.76
C ILE A 321 6.54 16.76 -5.60
#